data_AF-A0A836X1J7-F1
#
_entry.id   AF-A0A836X1J7-F1
#
_cell.length_a   1.000
_cell.length_b   1.000
_cell.length_c   1.000
_cell.angle_alpha   90.00
_cell.angle_beta   90.00
_cell.angle_gamma   90.00
#
_symmetry.space_group_name_H-M   'P 1'
#
loop_
_entity.id
_entity.type
_entity.pdbx_description
1 polymer ?
#
loop_
_entity_poly.entity_id
_entity_poly.type
_entity_poly.pdbx_seq_one_letter_code
_entity_poly.pdbx_strand_id
1 'polypeptide(L)'
;MDELLIELDHADPKARAREFIREFVRFSAANPEFFRFMVDEGNLLDDRTKWLVDTYLKKRFITMKERGIIRAAGYEDSQAPHVFYALIGAVQLIFAVAPNCKRLTGLDPRKPKAIEAHAELVANLIVP
;
A
#
# COMPACT_ATOMS: atom_id res chain seq x y z
N MET A 1 21.60 -9.05 3.01
CA MET A 1 20.79 -7.81 3.03
C MET A 1 21.30 -6.83 1.98
N ASP A 2 22.62 -6.69 1.82
CA ASP A 2 23.24 -5.81 0.81
C ASP A 2 23.09 -6.29 -0.64
N GLU A 3 23.15 -7.59 -0.93
CA GLU A 3 22.95 -8.12 -2.31
C GLU A 3 21.54 -7.87 -2.86
N LEU A 4 20.50 -8.01 -2.02
CA LEU A 4 19.10 -7.78 -2.42
C LEU A 4 18.83 -6.30 -2.72
N LEU A 5 19.55 -5.39 -2.04
CA LEU A 5 19.49 -3.95 -2.27
C LEU A 5 20.22 -3.54 -3.55
N ILE A 6 21.30 -4.22 -3.91
CA ILE A 6 22.07 -3.98 -5.16
C ILE A 6 21.31 -4.48 -6.39
N GLU A 7 20.65 -5.65 -6.35
CA GLU A 7 19.84 -6.15 -7.47
C GLU A 7 18.64 -5.25 -7.78
N LEU A 8 18.04 -4.64 -6.76
CA LEU A 8 16.94 -3.69 -6.94
C LEU A 8 17.39 -2.39 -7.61
N ASP A 9 18.66 -1.98 -7.46
CA ASP A 9 19.18 -0.75 -8.06
C ASP A 9 19.27 -0.83 -9.60
N HIS A 10 19.46 -2.04 -10.13
CA HIS A 10 19.46 -2.34 -11.57
C HIS A 10 18.12 -2.85 -12.13
N ALA A 11 17.13 -3.10 -11.28
CA ALA A 11 15.82 -3.59 -11.72
C ALA A 11 15.03 -2.54 -12.52
N ASP A 12 14.24 -3.00 -13.50
CA ASP A 12 13.25 -2.17 -14.20
C ASP A 12 12.41 -1.36 -13.19
N PRO A 13 12.21 -0.03 -13.37
CA PRO A 13 11.35 0.77 -12.51
C PRO A 13 10.01 0.13 -12.16
N LYS A 14 9.39 -0.59 -13.10
CA LYS A 14 8.16 -1.35 -12.84
C LYS A 14 8.36 -2.50 -11.86
N ALA A 15 9.44 -3.27 -12.01
CA ALA A 15 9.77 -4.38 -11.12
C ALA A 15 10.01 -3.89 -9.69
N ARG A 16 10.74 -2.78 -9.50
CA ARG A 16 10.90 -2.13 -8.20
C ARG A 16 9.57 -1.69 -7.59
N ALA A 17 8.71 -1.07 -8.40
CA ALA A 17 7.41 -0.60 -7.94
C ALA A 17 6.52 -1.78 -7.50
N ARG A 18 6.52 -2.88 -8.25
CA ARG A 18 5.81 -4.11 -7.87
C ARG A 18 6.34 -4.70 -6.57
N GLU A 19 7.66 -4.79 -6.39
CA GLU A 19 8.23 -5.28 -5.12
C GLU A 19 7.85 -4.38 -3.95
N PHE A 20 7.93 -3.06 -4.11
CA PHE A 20 7.49 -2.12 -3.07
C PHE A 20 6.02 -2.35 -2.67
N ILE A 21 5.13 -2.59 -3.64
CA ILE A 21 3.72 -2.87 -3.37
C ILE A 21 3.56 -4.22 -2.64
N ARG A 22 4.28 -5.27 -3.06
CA ARG A 22 4.24 -6.59 -2.42
C ARG A 22 4.69 -6.52 -0.96
N GLU A 23 5.79 -5.83 -0.69
CA GLU A 23 6.27 -5.55 0.66
C GLU A 23 5.24 -4.75 1.48
N PHE A 24 4.59 -3.76 0.86
CA PHE A 24 3.57 -2.98 1.55
C PHE A 24 2.33 -3.81 1.91
N VAL A 25 1.95 -4.78 1.07
CA VAL A 25 0.89 -5.75 1.39
C VAL A 25 1.28 -6.63 2.56
N ARG A 26 2.49 -7.20 2.57
CA ARG A 26 2.98 -8.03 3.69
C ARG A 26 3.02 -7.23 5.00
N PHE A 27 3.54 -6.01 4.96
CA PHE A 27 3.52 -5.10 6.10
C PHE A 27 2.11 -4.83 6.60
N SER A 28 1.16 -4.58 5.70
CA SER A 28 -0.22 -4.26 6.06
C SER A 28 -0.99 -5.46 6.61
N ALA A 29 -0.67 -6.67 6.16
CA ALA A 29 -1.19 -7.90 6.74
C ALA A 29 -0.72 -8.10 8.18
N ALA A 30 0.52 -7.72 8.49
CA ALA A 30 1.08 -7.79 9.83
C ALA A 30 0.59 -6.66 10.77
N ASN A 31 0.19 -5.51 10.21
CA ASN A 31 -0.21 -4.31 10.97
C ASN A 31 -1.58 -3.75 10.50
N PRO A 32 -2.67 -4.54 10.57
CA PRO A 32 -3.98 -4.12 10.06
C PRO A 32 -4.62 -2.95 10.83
N GLU A 33 -4.22 -2.73 12.09
CA GLU A 33 -4.66 -1.64 12.94
C GLU A 33 -4.26 -0.26 12.40
N PHE A 34 -3.17 -0.17 11.64
CA PHE A 34 -2.73 1.09 11.04
C PHE A 34 -3.79 1.68 10.10
N PHE A 35 -4.42 0.84 9.28
CA PHE A 35 -5.46 1.30 8.37
C PHE A 35 -6.74 1.68 9.10
N ARG A 36 -7.11 0.95 10.16
CA ARG A 36 -8.27 1.31 11.00
C ARG A 36 -8.06 2.66 11.67
N PHE A 37 -6.89 2.86 12.28
CA PHE A 37 -6.50 4.14 12.85
C PHE A 37 -6.56 5.28 11.82
N MET A 38 -6.04 5.06 10.61
CA MET A 38 -6.12 6.03 9.53
C MET A 38 -7.56 6.37 9.14
N VAL A 39 -8.46 5.39 9.05
CA VAL A 39 -9.86 5.63 8.71
C VAL A 39 -10.61 6.31 9.85
N ASP A 40 -10.42 5.85 11.08
CA ASP A 40 -11.14 6.37 12.24
C ASP A 40 -10.72 7.83 12.55
N GLU A 41 -9.42 8.11 12.54
CA GLU A 41 -8.88 9.45 12.87
C GLU A 41 -8.76 10.36 11.65
N GLY A 42 -8.56 9.80 10.46
CA GLY A 42 -8.40 10.57 9.23
C GLY A 42 -9.70 11.15 8.69
N ASN A 43 -10.85 10.63 9.14
CA ASN A 43 -12.18 11.14 8.77
C ASN A 43 -12.67 12.26 9.69
N LEU A 44 -11.93 12.57 10.76
CA LEU A 44 -12.23 13.71 11.62
C LEU A 44 -11.67 14.99 10.98
N LEU A 45 -12.17 16.15 11.44
CA LEU A 45 -11.68 17.47 11.03
C LEU A 45 -11.05 18.17 12.23
N ASP A 46 -10.17 17.46 12.93
CA ASP A 46 -9.59 17.91 14.19
C ASP A 46 -8.05 17.89 14.18
N ASP A 47 -7.46 18.19 15.34
CA ASP A 47 -6.01 18.27 15.50
C ASP A 47 -5.32 16.90 15.38
N ARG A 48 -6.04 15.79 15.61
CA ARG A 48 -5.49 14.44 15.44
C ARG A 48 -5.33 14.12 13.95
N THR A 49 -6.30 14.50 13.14
CA THR A 49 -6.19 14.38 11.67
C THR A 49 -5.03 15.21 11.13
N LYS A 50 -4.87 16.46 11.58
CA LYS A 50 -3.72 17.32 11.19
C LYS A 50 -2.40 16.65 11.56
N TRP A 51 -2.27 16.19 12.81
CA TRP A 51 -1.07 15.50 13.28
C TRP A 51 -0.75 14.24 12.46
N LEU A 52 -1.75 13.41 12.17
CA LEU A 52 -1.58 12.20 11.34
C LEU A 52 -1.07 12.55 9.94
N VAL A 53 -1.67 13.55 9.30
CA VAL A 53 -1.30 13.99 7.96
C VAL A 53 0.12 14.55 7.95
N ASP A 54 0.42 15.50 8.83
CA ASP A 54 1.69 16.23 8.84
C ASP A 54 2.85 15.35 9.28
N THR A 55 2.63 14.43 10.24
CA THR A 55 3.68 13.58 10.79
C THR A 55 3.98 12.37 9.89
N TYR A 56 2.96 11.77 9.27
CA TYR A 56 3.11 10.47 8.58
C TYR A 56 2.70 10.50 7.12
N LEU A 57 1.47 10.92 6.80
CA LEU A 57 0.90 10.70 5.46
C LEU A 57 1.56 11.57 4.39
N LYS A 58 1.86 12.83 4.71
CA LYS A 58 2.50 13.77 3.78
C LYS A 58 3.87 13.25 3.32
N LYS A 59 4.69 12.77 4.26
CA LYS A 59 6.00 12.18 3.94
C LYS A 59 5.84 10.95 3.04
N ARG A 60 4.91 10.05 3.34
CA ARG A 60 4.65 8.85 2.53
C ARG A 60 4.23 9.19 1.11
N PHE A 61 3.32 10.17 0.96
CA PHE A 61 2.88 10.64 -0.35
C PHE A 61 4.04 11.21 -1.19
N ILE A 62 4.86 12.08 -0.59
CA ILE A 62 6.03 12.66 -1.25
C ILE A 62 7.04 11.57 -1.64
N THR A 63 7.38 10.67 -0.70
CA THR A 63 8.32 9.57 -0.96
C THR A 63 7.84 8.65 -2.07
N MET A 64 6.54 8.37 -2.18
CA MET A 64 6.00 7.56 -3.28
C MET A 64 6.21 8.22 -4.65
N LYS A 65 6.04 9.56 -4.74
CA LYS A 65 6.32 10.32 -5.96
C LYS A 65 7.82 10.32 -6.28
N GLU A 66 8.66 10.62 -5.30
CA GLU A 66 10.13 10.70 -5.45
C GLU A 66 10.74 9.35 -5.84
N ARG A 67 10.20 8.24 -5.33
CA ARG A 67 10.60 6.88 -5.72
C ARG A 67 10.11 6.47 -7.11
N GLY A 68 9.39 7.36 -7.81
CA GLY A 68 8.92 7.11 -9.17
C GLY A 68 7.82 6.06 -9.29
N ILE A 69 7.15 5.67 -8.19
CA ILE A 69 6.12 4.62 -8.21
C ILE A 69 4.96 5.00 -9.14
N ILE A 70 4.52 6.27 -9.08
CA ILE A 70 3.44 6.81 -9.93
C ILE A 70 3.79 6.70 -11.40
N ARG A 71 5.01 7.12 -11.77
CA ARG A 71 5.48 7.11 -13.16
C ARG A 71 5.76 5.69 -13.65
N ALA A 72 6.31 4.83 -12.80
CA ALA A 72 6.54 3.42 -13.11
C ALA A 72 5.21 2.70 -13.39
N ALA A 73 4.15 3.06 -12.68
CA ALA A 73 2.79 2.61 -12.93
C ALA A 73 2.16 3.18 -14.22
N GLY A 74 2.83 4.09 -14.92
CA GLY A 74 2.36 4.71 -16.16
C GLY A 74 1.37 5.86 -15.95
N TYR A 75 1.33 6.44 -14.74
CA TYR A 75 0.46 7.58 -14.42
C TYR A 75 1.24 8.90 -14.37
N GLU A 76 0.53 9.98 -14.66
CA GLU A 76 1.05 11.35 -14.53
C GLU A 76 1.06 11.83 -13.07
N ASP A 77 1.92 12.79 -12.75
CA ASP A 77 2.04 13.33 -11.38
C ASP A 77 0.74 13.99 -10.89
N SER A 78 -0.10 14.49 -11.80
CA SER A 78 -1.43 15.04 -11.49
C SER A 78 -2.40 13.97 -10.99
N GLN A 79 -2.18 12.70 -11.34
CA GLN A 79 -2.98 11.57 -10.92
C GLN A 79 -2.49 10.97 -9.59
N ALA A 80 -1.34 11.43 -9.07
CA ALA A 80 -0.71 10.88 -7.87
C ALA A 80 -1.65 10.82 -6.64
N PRO A 81 -2.51 11.81 -6.34
CA PRO A 81 -3.43 11.72 -5.20
C PRO A 81 -4.42 10.55 -5.35
N HIS A 82 -4.94 10.33 -6.55
CA HIS A 82 -5.88 9.25 -6.84
C HIS A 82 -5.19 7.88 -6.73
N VAL A 83 -4.00 7.76 -7.33
CA VAL A 83 -3.21 6.52 -7.28
C VAL A 83 -2.78 6.20 -5.84
N PHE A 84 -2.40 7.21 -5.05
CA PHE A 84 -2.03 7.04 -3.64
C PHE A 84 -3.16 6.42 -2.82
N TYR A 85 -4.36 6.99 -2.89
CA TYR A 85 -5.51 6.48 -2.12
C TYR A 85 -6.03 5.16 -2.67
N ALA A 86 -5.99 4.95 -3.99
CA ALA A 86 -6.32 3.66 -4.59
C ALA A 86 -5.38 2.55 -4.09
N LEU A 87 -4.07 2.81 -4.09
CA LEU A 87 -3.05 1.87 -3.59
C LEU A 87 -3.25 1.59 -2.09
N ILE A 88 -3.41 2.63 -1.26
CA ILE A 88 -3.63 2.47 0.18
C ILE A 88 -4.86 1.59 0.45
N GLY A 89 -5.99 1.88 -0.20
CA GLY A 89 -7.20 1.07 -0.05
C GLY A 89 -6.99 -0.37 -0.49
N ALA A 90 -6.42 -0.57 -1.68
CA ALA A 90 -6.18 -1.89 -2.27
C ALA A 90 -5.24 -2.75 -1.41
N VAL A 91 -4.19 -2.16 -0.85
CA VAL A 91 -3.19 -2.88 -0.04
C VAL A 91 -3.77 -3.28 1.32
N GLN A 92 -4.60 -2.46 1.95
CA GLN A 92 -4.84 -2.56 3.39
C GLN A 92 -6.24 -3.01 3.79
N LEU A 93 -7.27 -2.65 3.02
CA LEU A 93 -8.68 -2.81 3.44
C LEU A 93 -9.02 -4.27 3.79
N ILE A 94 -8.61 -5.22 2.94
CA ILE A 94 -8.93 -6.63 3.12
C ILE A 94 -8.46 -7.20 4.46
N PHE A 95 -7.33 -6.71 5.00
CA PHE A 95 -6.81 -7.10 6.30
C PHE A 95 -7.51 -6.37 7.45
N ALA A 96 -7.77 -5.08 7.28
CA ALA A 96 -8.48 -4.27 8.27
C ALA A 96 -9.88 -4.82 8.55
N VAL A 97 -10.55 -5.38 7.53
CA VAL A 97 -11.87 -6.01 7.66
C VAL A 97 -11.83 -7.54 7.51
N ALA A 98 -10.75 -8.20 7.93
CA ALA A 98 -10.57 -9.65 7.75
C ALA A 98 -11.77 -10.54 8.18
N PRO A 99 -12.48 -10.29 9.31
CA PRO A 99 -13.69 -11.05 9.65
C PRO A 99 -14.81 -10.90 8.61
N ASN A 100 -14.99 -9.70 8.06
CA ASN A 100 -15.95 -9.43 6.98
C ASN A 100 -15.57 -10.20 5.71
N CYS A 101 -14.32 -10.11 5.27
CA CYS A 101 -13.81 -10.85 4.11
C CYS A 101 -14.08 -12.36 4.25
N LYS A 102 -13.69 -12.94 5.39
CA LYS A 102 -13.90 -14.36 5.67
C LYS A 102 -15.37 -14.77 5.67
N ARG A 103 -16.24 -13.95 6.24
CA ARG A 103 -17.68 -14.22 6.27
C ARG A 103 -18.33 -14.08 4.90
N LEU A 104 -17.88 -13.11 4.09
CA LEU A 104 -18.43 -12.80 2.78
C LEU A 104 -17.99 -13.79 1.71
N THR A 105 -16.72 -14.18 1.69
CA THR A 105 -16.11 -14.92 0.56
C THR A 105 -15.59 -16.30 0.95
N GLY A 106 -15.51 -16.61 2.25
CA GLY A 106 -14.85 -17.82 2.75
C GLY A 106 -13.32 -17.74 2.82
N LEU A 107 -12.70 -16.70 2.26
CA LEU A 107 -11.24 -16.50 2.29
C LEU A 107 -10.83 -15.88 3.63
N ASP A 108 -9.91 -16.51 4.37
CA ASP A 108 -9.24 -15.83 5.50
C ASP A 108 -8.00 -15.09 4.98
N PRO A 109 -8.06 -13.74 4.83
CA PRO A 109 -6.97 -13.00 4.18
C PRO A 109 -5.69 -12.96 5.01
N ARG A 110 -5.72 -13.42 6.27
CA ARG A 110 -4.55 -13.47 7.15
C ARG A 110 -3.68 -14.71 6.92
N LYS A 111 -4.11 -15.64 6.07
CA LYS A 111 -3.33 -16.85 5.77
C LYS A 111 -2.19 -16.50 4.80
N PRO A 112 -0.97 -17.05 4.99
CA PRO A 112 0.19 -16.71 4.15
C PRO A 112 -0.08 -16.78 2.64
N LYS A 113 -0.74 -17.86 2.18
CA LYS A 113 -1.11 -18.01 0.76
C LYS A 113 -2.04 -16.90 0.26
N ALA A 114 -2.96 -16.42 1.09
CA ALA A 114 -3.89 -15.34 0.72
C ALA A 114 -3.17 -13.99 0.68
N ILE A 115 -2.24 -13.75 1.61
CA ILE A 115 -1.42 -12.52 1.64
C ILE A 115 -0.59 -12.43 0.35
N GLU A 116 0.12 -13.49 -0.02
CA GLU A 116 0.96 -13.48 -1.23
C GLU A 116 0.11 -13.37 -2.51
N ALA A 117 -1.03 -14.05 -2.59
CA ALA A 117 -1.94 -13.91 -3.73
C ALA A 117 -2.48 -12.48 -3.85
N HIS A 118 -2.80 -11.82 -2.74
CA HIS A 118 -3.23 -10.42 -2.71
C HIS A 118 -2.09 -9.47 -3.10
N ALA A 119 -0.87 -9.75 -2.65
CA ALA A 119 0.32 -8.97 -2.98
C ALA A 119 0.56 -8.94 -4.50
N GLU A 120 0.54 -10.11 -5.14
CA GLU A 120 0.67 -10.22 -6.60
C GLU A 120 -0.47 -9.52 -7.35
N LEU A 121 -1.71 -9.71 -6.89
CA LEU A 121 -2.88 -9.07 -7.50
C LEU A 121 -2.76 -7.55 -7.48
N VAL A 122 -2.45 -6.95 -6.33
CA VAL A 122 -2.37 -5.49 -6.20
C VAL A 122 -1.17 -4.93 -6.96
N ALA A 123 -0.02 -5.61 -6.95
CA ALA A 123 1.15 -5.20 -7.71
C ALA A 123 0.86 -5.14 -9.21
N ASN A 124 0.17 -6.14 -9.75
CA ASN A 124 -0.21 -6.18 -11.18
C ASN A 124 -1.35 -5.22 -11.52
N LEU A 125 -2.27 -4.97 -10.58
CA LEU A 125 -3.36 -4.01 -10.77
C LEU A 125 -2.86 -2.57 -10.86
N ILE A 126 -1.89 -2.21 -10.01
CA ILE A 126 -1.36 -0.83 -9.94
C ILE A 126 -0.23 -0.62 -10.95
N VAL A 127 0.57 -1.64 -11.24
CA VAL A 127 1.68 -1.58 -12.21
C VAL A 127 1.51 -2.70 -13.23
N PRO A 128 0.81 -2.45 -14.35
CA PRO A 128 0.64 -3.41 -15.45
C PRO A 128 1.92 -3.64 -16.27
#